data_AF-A0A9W6FBZ7-F1
#
_entry.id   AF-A0A9W6FBZ7-F1
#
_cell.length_a   1.000
_cell.length_b   1.000
_cell.length_c   1.000
_cell.angle_alpha   90.00
_cell.angle_beta   90.00
_cell.angle_gamma   90.00
#
_symmetry.space_group_name_H-M   'P 1'
#
loop_
_entity.id
_entity.type
_entity.pdbx_description
1 polymer ?
#
loop_
_entity_poly.entity_id
_entity_poly.type
_entity_poly.pdbx_seq_one_letter_code
_entity_poly.pdbx_strand_id
1 'polypeptide(L)'
;MEKNLLDTDIGGDIDDAICLAYLLKEPQCDLIGITTVCGEPEKRAAVADAVCRTVGKEIPIVTGLDSTMQPIPVYPTPDGAEALK
;
A
#
# COMPACT_ATOMS: atom_id res chain seq x y z
N MET A 1 -5.30 -14.19 -16.74
CA MET A 1 -5.19 -13.61 -15.39
C MET A 1 -3.72 -13.51 -15.07
N GLU A 2 -3.24 -12.30 -14.88
CA GLU A 2 -1.83 -12.00 -14.66
C GLU A 2 -1.56 -11.86 -13.17
N LYS A 3 -0.49 -12.50 -12.70
CA LYS A 3 -0.08 -12.41 -11.29
C LYS A 3 0.66 -11.12 -11.08
N ASN A 4 0.15 -10.29 -10.17
CA ASN A 4 0.66 -8.97 -9.89
C ASN A 4 1.04 -8.84 -8.42
N LEU A 5 2.19 -8.22 -8.17
CA LEU A 5 2.64 -7.76 -6.87
C LEU A 5 2.64 -6.24 -6.91
N LEU A 6 1.97 -5.59 -5.95
CA LEU A 6 1.98 -4.14 -5.83
C LEU A 6 2.99 -3.73 -4.76
N ASP A 7 4.03 -2.98 -5.14
CA ASP A 7 4.91 -2.27 -4.21
C ASP A 7 4.51 -0.80 -4.19
N THR A 8 4.22 -0.23 -3.02
CA THR A 8 3.58 1.10 -2.92
C THR A 8 3.98 1.85 -1.65
N ASP A 9 4.07 3.18 -1.75
CA ASP A 9 4.15 4.10 -0.63
C ASP A 9 2.78 4.73 -0.31
N ILE A 10 1.71 3.93 -0.38
CA ILE A 10 0.33 4.35 -0.06
C ILE A 10 0.21 5.15 1.25
N GLY A 11 -0.60 6.20 1.23
CA GLY A 11 -0.86 7.07 2.37
C GLY A 11 -0.01 8.35 2.41
N GLY A 12 0.84 8.56 1.41
CA GLY A 12 1.50 9.85 1.17
C GLY A 12 0.60 10.84 0.42
N ASP A 13 0.11 10.40 -0.74
CA ASP A 13 -0.93 11.03 -1.53
C ASP A 13 -2.03 10.01 -1.91
N ILE A 14 -2.93 10.37 -2.82
CA ILE A 14 -4.19 9.65 -3.05
C ILE A 14 -4.10 8.60 -4.16
N ASP A 15 -3.16 8.71 -5.09
CA ASP A 15 -3.14 7.90 -6.30
C ASP A 15 -2.79 6.43 -6.04
N ASP A 16 -1.97 6.11 -5.04
CA ASP A 16 -1.75 4.73 -4.61
C ASP A 16 -3.04 4.04 -4.14
N ALA A 17 -3.87 4.76 -3.37
CA ALA A 17 -5.14 4.22 -2.89
C ALA A 17 -6.12 3.99 -4.06
N ILE A 18 -6.12 4.89 -5.05
CA ILE A 18 -6.91 4.74 -6.29
C ILE A 18 -6.38 3.55 -7.11
N CYS A 19 -5.06 3.40 -7.25
CA CYS A 19 -4.42 2.29 -7.93
C CYS A 19 -4.80 0.94 -7.29
N LEU A 20 -4.66 0.83 -5.97
CA LEU A 20 -5.06 -0.38 -5.24
C LEU A 20 -6.56 -0.67 -5.40
N ALA A 21 -7.43 0.34 -5.28
CA ALA A 21 -8.87 0.17 -5.49
C ALA A 21 -9.20 -0.35 -6.90
N TYR A 22 -8.49 0.13 -7.94
CA TYR A 22 -8.61 -0.36 -9.31
C TYR A 22 -8.16 -1.83 -9.42
N LEU A 23 -6.96 -2.16 -8.95
CA LEU A 23 -6.39 -3.51 -9.01
C LEU A 23 -7.28 -4.54 -8.27
N LEU A 24 -7.91 -4.14 -7.18
CA LEU A 24 -8.86 -4.99 -6.43
C LEU A 24 -10.11 -5.36 -7.26
N LYS A 25 -10.45 -4.57 -8.28
CA LYS A 25 -11.64 -4.76 -9.14
C LYS A 25 -11.31 -5.22 -10.56
N GLU A 26 -10.07 -5.12 -11.01
CA GLU A 26 -9.63 -5.48 -12.36
C GLU A 26 -9.68 -7.01 -12.58
N PRO A 27 -10.56 -7.53 -13.46
CA PRO A 27 -10.71 -8.98 -13.66
C PRO A 27 -9.47 -9.68 -14.24
N GLN A 28 -8.59 -8.94 -14.93
CA GLN A 28 -7.36 -9.52 -15.46
C GLN A 28 -6.24 -9.60 -14.40
N CYS A 29 -6.38 -8.90 -13.28
CA CYS A 29 -5.40 -8.83 -12.20
C CYS A 29 -5.65 -9.91 -11.13
N ASP A 30 -4.68 -10.80 -10.98
CA ASP A 30 -4.53 -11.66 -9.80
C ASP A 30 -3.52 -10.97 -8.87
N LEU A 31 -4.01 -10.09 -7.99
CA LEU A 31 -3.18 -9.39 -7.01
C LEU A 31 -2.76 -10.37 -5.90
N ILE A 32 -1.54 -10.89 -6.00
CA ILE A 32 -1.04 -11.97 -5.12
C ILE A 32 -0.43 -11.45 -3.82
N GLY A 33 -0.18 -10.15 -3.71
CA GLY A 33 0.41 -9.53 -2.53
C GLY A 33 0.60 -8.03 -2.70
N ILE A 34 0.88 -7.36 -1.58
CA ILE A 34 1.24 -5.95 -1.51
C ILE A 34 2.49 -5.83 -0.63
N THR A 35 3.46 -5.03 -1.07
CA THR A 35 4.58 -4.57 -0.25
C THR A 35 4.51 -3.07 -0.06
N THR A 36 4.97 -2.60 1.10
CA THR A 36 4.96 -1.16 1.44
C THR A 36 6.35 -0.64 1.72
N VAL A 37 6.62 0.62 1.40
CA VAL A 37 7.99 1.17 1.44
C VAL A 37 7.97 2.66 1.86
N CYS A 38 9.12 3.17 2.33
CA CYS A 38 9.44 4.59 2.57
C CYS A 38 8.56 5.33 3.59
N GLY A 39 9.11 5.88 4.67
CA GLY A 39 8.38 6.78 5.56
C GLY A 39 7.26 6.06 6.32
N GLU A 40 7.65 5.26 7.30
CA GLU A 40 6.76 4.46 8.16
C GLU A 40 5.99 3.36 7.41
N PRO A 41 6.69 2.42 6.74
CA PRO A 41 6.06 1.41 5.90
C PRO A 41 5.06 0.51 6.68
N GLU A 42 5.24 0.32 7.99
CA GLU A 42 4.25 -0.37 8.84
C GLU A 42 2.89 0.33 8.86
N LYS A 43 2.88 1.66 8.95
CA LYS A 43 1.65 2.45 8.91
C LYS A 43 1.01 2.41 7.52
N ARG A 44 1.82 2.45 6.46
CA ARG A 44 1.33 2.27 5.09
C ARG A 44 0.68 0.91 4.87
N ALA A 45 1.22 -0.14 5.47
CA ALA A 45 0.61 -1.47 5.43
C ALA A 45 -0.81 -1.46 6.04
N ALA A 46 -1.02 -0.71 7.13
CA ALA A 46 -2.36 -0.52 7.69
C ALA A 46 -3.31 0.22 6.75
N VAL A 47 -2.82 1.21 5.99
CA VAL A 47 -3.61 1.91 4.96
C VAL A 47 -4.01 0.96 3.83
N ALA A 48 -3.07 0.19 3.28
CA ALA A 48 -3.36 -0.83 2.27
C ALA A 48 -4.39 -1.85 2.76
N ASP A 49 -4.22 -2.36 3.99
CA ASP A 49 -5.13 -3.31 4.62
C ASP A 49 -6.54 -2.72 4.77
N ALA A 50 -6.65 -1.47 5.22
CA ALA A 50 -7.94 -0.79 5.32
C ALA A 50 -8.67 -0.72 3.97
N VAL A 51 -7.95 -0.41 2.89
CA VAL A 51 -8.53 -0.40 1.52
C VAL A 51 -8.97 -1.81 1.11
N CYS A 52 -8.15 -2.84 1.32
CA CYS A 52 -8.49 -4.23 1.01
C CYS A 52 -9.74 -4.72 1.78
N ARG A 53 -9.84 -4.37 3.07
CA ARG A 53 -11.00 -4.68 3.92
C ARG A 53 -12.30 -4.08 3.40
N THR A 54 -12.28 -2.91 2.74
CA THR A 54 -13.49 -2.28 2.18
C THR A 54 -14.20 -3.15 1.13
N VAL A 55 -13.47 -4.05 0.47
CA VAL A 55 -14.00 -4.98 -0.53
C VAL A 55 -13.98 -6.44 -0.06
N GLY A 56 -13.68 -6.69 1.22
CA GLY A 56 -13.65 -8.02 1.81
C GLY A 56 -12.59 -8.95 1.22
N LYS A 57 -11.48 -8.40 0.68
CA LYS A 57 -10.35 -9.20 0.19
C LYS A 57 -9.25 -9.24 1.24
N GLU A 58 -8.78 -10.44 1.57
CA GLU A 58 -7.57 -10.65 2.36
C GLU A 58 -6.41 -10.89 1.39
N ILE A 59 -5.49 -9.92 1.32
CA ILE A 59 -4.30 -9.98 0.48
C ILE A 59 -3.09 -9.99 1.42
N PRO A 60 -2.05 -10.81 1.18
CA PRO A 60 -0.82 -10.74 1.96
C PRO A 60 -0.18 -9.35 1.80
N ILE A 61 -0.03 -8.63 2.91
CA ILE A 61 0.64 -7.33 2.96
C ILE A 61 1.90 -7.49 3.80
N VAL A 62 3.05 -7.09 3.25
CA VAL A 62 4.35 -7.19 3.93
C VAL A 62 5.03 -5.83 3.94
N THR A 63 5.49 -5.42 5.11
CA THR A 63 6.27 -4.20 5.29
C THR A 63 7.67 -4.36 4.69
N GLY A 64 8.06 -3.41 3.87
CA GLY A 64 9.39 -3.30 3.27
C GLY A 64 10.32 -2.37 4.07
N LEU A 65 11.21 -1.68 3.36
CA LEU A 65 12.24 -0.84 3.98
C LEU A 65 11.76 0.61 4.18
N ASP A 66 12.12 1.19 5.31
CA ASP A 66 11.97 2.62 5.59
C ASP A 66 13.18 3.44 5.08
N SER A 67 14.31 2.77 4.85
CA SER A 67 15.54 3.41 4.38
C SER A 67 15.46 3.81 2.91
N THR A 68 15.97 5.00 2.61
CA THR A 68 15.98 5.60 1.29
C THR A 68 17.39 5.55 0.70
N MET A 69 17.49 5.48 -0.64
CA MET A 69 18.78 5.65 -1.33
C MET A 69 19.15 7.13 -1.54
N GLN A 70 18.23 8.05 -1.23
CA GLN A 70 18.46 9.48 -1.39
C GLN A 70 19.26 10.03 -0.19
N PRO A 71 20.13 11.03 -0.40
CA PRO A 71 20.89 11.63 0.70
C PRO A 71 20.02 12.29 1.78
N ILE A 72 18.82 12.74 1.38
CA ILE A 72 17.84 13.37 2.26
C ILE A 72 16.50 12.67 2.02
N PRO A 73 15.91 12.04 3.05
CA PRO A 73 14.56 11.50 2.97
C PRO A 73 13.55 12.63 2.78
N VAL A 74 12.76 12.60 1.70
CA VAL A 74 11.66 13.54 1.48
C VAL A 74 10.43 12.75 1.06
N TYR A 75 9.69 12.27 2.06
CA TYR A 75 8.44 11.55 1.85
C TYR A 75 7.38 12.07 2.82
N PRO A 76 6.13 12.27 2.39
CA PRO A 76 5.02 12.47 3.30
C PRO A 76 4.78 11.20 4.12
N THR A 77 4.60 11.35 5.43
CA THR A 77 4.26 10.24 6.35
C THR A 77 2.75 9.98 6.32
N PRO A 78 2.30 8.72 6.47
CA PRO A 78 0.88 8.36 6.46
C PRO A 78 0.21 8.65 7.81
N ASP A 79 0.26 9.89 8.30
CA ASP A 79 -0.19 10.25 9.66
C ASP A 79 -1.67 9.89 9.92
N GLY A 80 -2.51 9.92 8.89
CA GLY A 80 -3.92 9.52 8.98
C GLY A 80 -4.13 8.03 9.26
N ALA A 81 -3.11 7.19 9.09
CA ALA A 81 -3.17 5.76 9.36
C ALA A 81 -3.50 5.46 10.83
N GLU A 82 -3.17 6.37 11.76
CA GLU A 82 -3.49 6.21 13.19
C GLU A 82 -5.01 6.16 13.48
N ALA A 83 -5.83 6.65 12.55
CA ALA A 83 -7.29 6.58 12.66
C ALA A 83 -7.87 5.21 12.25
N LEU A 84 -7.05 4.34 11.64
CA LEU A 84 -7.45 3.01 11.21
C LEU A 84 -7.43 2.07 12.43
N LYS A 85 -8.58 1.48 12.75
CA LYS A 85 -8.78 0.54 13.87
C LYS A 85 -8.81 -0.90 13.37
#